data_AF-A0A957WWX0-F1
#
_entry.id   AF-A0A957WWX0-F1
#
_cell.length_a   1.000
_cell.length_b   1.000
_cell.length_c   1.000
_cell.angle_alpha   90.00
_cell.angle_beta   90.00
_cell.angle_gamma   90.00
#
_symmetry.space_group_name_H-M   'P 1'
#
loop_
_entity.id
_entity.type
_entity.pdbx_description
1 polymer ?
#
loop_
_entity_poly.entity_id
_entity_poly.type
_entity_poly.pdbx_seq_one_letter_code
_entity_poly.pdbx_strand_id
1 'polypeptide(L)'
;VEVIAFDMPIGTMHLQGMVRFADHNLALAWPLRLAYHAVEALKAAGYRVEFLPDVDESIHNAAFNFVTLGPRKILMAAGNPKTQQFYEGLDIECVTVNVEELYKAAGSIGCLSGIVARERV
;
A
#
# COMPACT_ATOMS: atom_id res chain seq x y z
N VAL A 1 9.47 1.70 21.13
CA VAL A 1 9.02 1.18 19.82
C VAL A 1 8.97 -0.32 19.95
N GLU A 2 7.81 -0.92 19.67
CA GLU A 2 7.68 -2.36 19.57
C GLU A 2 7.98 -2.78 18.12
N VAL A 3 8.65 -3.92 17.93
CA VAL A 3 9.02 -4.44 16.61
C VAL A 3 8.43 -5.83 16.48
N ILE A 4 7.66 -6.06 15.41
CA ILE A 4 7.01 -7.33 15.13
C ILE A 4 7.72 -7.95 13.92
N ALA A 5 8.35 -9.11 14.14
CA ALA A 5 9.00 -9.87 13.09
C ALA A 5 8.05 -10.94 12.52
N PHE A 6 8.07 -11.10 11.20
CA PHE A 6 7.35 -12.15 10.48
C PHE A 6 8.06 -12.47 9.17
N ASP A 7 7.77 -13.67 8.63
CA ASP A 7 8.38 -14.14 7.40
C ASP A 7 7.88 -13.38 6.16
N MET A 8 8.80 -13.14 5.23
CA MET A 8 8.51 -12.58 3.92
C MET A 8 8.46 -13.73 2.89
N PRO A 9 7.41 -13.84 2.05
CA PRO A 9 7.36 -14.84 1.00
C PRO A 9 8.55 -14.73 0.05
N ILE A 10 9.04 -15.88 -0.43
CA ILE A 10 10.12 -15.94 -1.43
C ILE A 10 9.74 -15.09 -2.66
N GLY A 11 10.66 -14.25 -3.11
CA GLY A 11 10.43 -13.32 -4.22
C GLY A 11 9.91 -11.94 -3.80
N THR A 12 9.65 -11.71 -2.50
CA THR A 12 9.35 -10.37 -2.00
C THR A 12 10.63 -9.59 -1.72
N MET A 13 10.79 -8.44 -2.36
CA MET A 13 11.96 -7.57 -2.15
C MET A 13 11.77 -6.63 -0.95
N HIS A 14 10.57 -6.08 -0.75
CA HIS A 14 10.30 -5.07 0.27
C HIS A 14 8.93 -5.26 0.93
N LEU A 15 8.83 -4.89 2.21
CA LEU A 15 7.58 -4.93 2.99
C LEU A 15 6.44 -4.12 2.34
N GLN A 16 6.77 -3.02 1.66
CA GLN A 16 5.79 -2.20 0.93
C GLN A 16 5.04 -2.95 -0.17
N GLY A 17 5.56 -4.10 -0.65
CA GLY A 17 4.87 -4.98 -1.59
C GLY A 17 3.87 -5.93 -0.92
N MET A 18 3.75 -5.88 0.41
CA MET A 18 2.85 -6.75 1.19
C MET A 18 1.84 -5.97 2.03
N VAL A 19 2.23 -4.81 2.56
CA VAL A 19 1.35 -3.95 3.37
C VAL A 19 1.64 -2.48 3.12
N ARG A 20 0.57 -1.67 3.09
CA ARG A 20 0.60 -0.20 3.03
C ARG A 20 -0.34 0.36 4.09
N PHE A 21 -0.04 1.53 4.62
CA PHE A 21 -0.87 2.20 5.63
C PHE A 21 -1.49 3.45 5.02
N ALA A 22 -2.81 3.44 4.81
CA ALA A 22 -3.54 4.57 4.24
C ALA A 22 -3.99 5.58 5.32
N ASP A 23 -4.07 5.14 6.57
CA ASP A 23 -4.44 5.97 7.72
C ASP A 23 -3.94 5.33 9.04
N HIS A 24 -4.11 6.04 10.16
CA HIS A 24 -3.80 5.58 11.52
C HIS A 24 -4.54 4.30 11.93
N ASN A 25 -5.67 3.99 11.28
CA ASN A 25 -6.49 2.82 11.57
C ASN A 25 -6.78 1.94 10.33
N LEU A 26 -6.08 2.16 9.20
CA LEU A 26 -6.34 1.44 7.95
C LEU A 26 -5.04 0.96 7.31
N ALA A 27 -4.90 -0.37 7.26
CA ALA A 27 -3.84 -1.06 6.54
C ALA A 27 -4.42 -1.77 5.31
N LEU A 28 -3.73 -1.65 4.19
CA LEU A 28 -4.05 -2.32 2.94
C LEU A 28 -3.01 -3.43 2.71
N ALA A 29 -3.46 -4.65 2.47
CA ALA A 29 -2.62 -5.84 2.42
C ALA A 29 -2.72 -6.56 1.07
N TRP A 30 -1.61 -7.16 0.65
CA TRP A 30 -1.59 -8.03 -0.52
C TRP A 30 -2.26 -9.38 -0.19
N PRO A 31 -3.32 -9.79 -0.92
CA PRO A 31 -4.02 -11.04 -0.64
C PRO A 31 -3.09 -12.24 -0.87
N LEU A 32 -3.06 -13.16 0.11
CA LEU A 32 -2.26 -14.40 0.08
C LEU A 32 -0.73 -14.24 0.20
N ARG A 33 -0.20 -13.01 0.29
CA ARG A 33 1.23 -12.78 0.54
C ARG A 33 1.53 -12.34 1.97
N LEU A 34 0.71 -11.47 2.55
CA LEU A 34 0.95 -11.02 3.93
C LEU A 34 0.79 -12.19 4.90
N ALA A 35 1.81 -12.43 5.72
CA ALA A 35 1.81 -13.52 6.69
C ALA A 35 0.63 -13.38 7.67
N TYR A 36 -0.01 -14.51 8.01
CA TYR A 36 -1.15 -14.53 8.93
C TYR A 36 -0.84 -13.81 10.26
N HIS A 37 0.34 -14.07 10.83
CA HIS A 37 0.78 -13.41 12.06
C HIS A 37 0.84 -11.88 11.92
N ALA A 38 1.26 -11.35 10.77
CA ALA A 38 1.28 -9.91 10.52
C ALA A 38 -0.15 -9.33 10.44
N VAL A 39 -1.10 -10.05 9.83
CA VAL A 39 -2.50 -9.64 9.77
C VAL A 39 -3.11 -9.57 11.18
N GLU A 40 -2.89 -10.58 12.01
CA GLU A 40 -3.42 -10.61 13.37
C GLU A 40 -2.78 -9.53 14.25
N ALA A 41 -1.47 -9.31 14.10
CA ALA A 41 -0.76 -8.22 14.78
C ALA A 41 -1.34 -6.84 14.43
N LEU A 42 -1.63 -6.58 13.15
CA LEU A 42 -2.25 -5.33 12.71
C LEU A 42 -3.65 -5.14 13.33
N LYS A 43 -4.48 -6.19 13.33
CA LYS A 43 -5.81 -6.15 13.95
C LYS A 43 -5.73 -5.92 15.45
N ALA A 44 -4.81 -6.59 16.15
CA ALA A 44 -4.59 -6.41 17.58
C ALA A 44 -4.12 -4.98 17.91
N ALA A 45 -3.37 -4.36 16.99
CA ALA A 45 -2.97 -2.95 17.07
C ALA A 45 -4.08 -1.96 16.69
N GLY A 46 -5.30 -2.43 16.38
CA GLY A 46 -6.46 -1.59 16.09
C GLY A 46 -6.61 -1.17 14.61
N TYR A 47 -5.84 -1.76 13.70
CA TYR A 47 -6.03 -1.52 12.27
C TYR A 47 -7.19 -2.33 11.70
N ARG A 48 -8.04 -1.68 10.92
CA ARG A 48 -8.83 -2.34 9.90
C ARG A 48 -7.87 -2.78 8.79
N VAL A 49 -7.86 -4.08 8.48
CA VAL A 49 -7.03 -4.65 7.41
C VAL A 49 -7.91 -4.99 6.23
N GLU A 50 -7.67 -4.35 5.10
CA GLU A 50 -8.36 -4.57 3.85
C GLU A 50 -7.41 -5.15 2.80
N PHE A 51 -7.93 -5.97 1.89
CA PHE A 51 -7.10 -6.68 0.92
C PHE A 51 -7.31 -6.13 -0.49
N LEU A 52 -6.23 -6.08 -1.27
CA LEU A 52 -6.30 -5.57 -2.64
C LEU A 52 -7.35 -6.32 -3.47
N PRO A 53 -8.18 -5.59 -4.23
CA PRO A 53 -9.27 -6.20 -5.00
C PRO A 53 -8.76 -6.86 -6.28
N ASP A 54 -7.64 -6.38 -6.81
CA ASP A 54 -7.08 -6.80 -8.09
C ASP A 54 -5.55 -6.82 -8.01
N VAL A 55 -4.98 -8.03 -8.07
CA VAL A 55 -3.53 -8.21 -8.03
C VAL A 55 -2.88 -7.87 -9.37
N ASP A 56 -3.61 -7.93 -10.49
CA ASP A 56 -3.05 -7.65 -11.81
C ASP A 56 -2.77 -6.16 -11.98
N GLU A 57 -3.65 -5.27 -11.50
CA GLU A 57 -3.37 -3.82 -11.44
C GLU A 57 -2.13 -3.51 -10.58
N SER A 58 -1.93 -4.28 -9.50
CA SER A 58 -0.75 -4.13 -8.64
C SER A 58 0.53 -4.66 -9.28
N ILE A 59 0.45 -5.78 -10.02
CA ILE A 59 1.59 -6.43 -10.70
C ILE A 59 1.97 -5.72 -12.00
N HIS A 60 1.03 -5.13 -12.72
CA HIS A 60 1.31 -4.58 -14.06
C HIS A 60 1.33 -3.07 -14.10
N ASN A 61 0.71 -2.40 -13.12
CA ASN A 61 0.60 -0.94 -13.11
C ASN A 61 0.78 -0.34 -11.70
N ALA A 62 1.44 -1.08 -10.82
CA ALA A 62 1.89 -0.63 -9.50
C ALA A 62 0.82 0.02 -8.61
N ALA A 63 -0.45 -0.41 -8.73
CA ALA A 63 -1.58 0.15 -7.97
C ALA A 63 -1.37 0.18 -6.45
N PHE A 64 -0.66 -0.82 -5.92
CA PHE A 64 -0.36 -0.93 -4.50
C PHE A 64 0.81 -0.04 -4.03
N ASN A 65 1.68 0.41 -4.95
CA ASN A 65 2.88 1.16 -4.62
C ASN A 65 2.60 2.68 -4.46
N PHE A 66 1.58 3.04 -3.69
CA PHE A 66 1.17 4.43 -3.47
C PHE A 66 1.97 5.09 -2.33
N VAL A 67 1.91 6.41 -2.17
CA VAL A 67 2.39 7.14 -0.98
C VAL A 67 1.23 7.79 -0.25
N THR A 68 1.16 7.62 1.07
CA THR A 68 0.16 8.29 1.92
C THR A 68 0.56 9.74 2.09
N LEU A 69 -0.30 10.67 1.67
CA LEU A 69 -0.11 12.11 1.79
C LEU A 69 -0.66 12.65 3.12
N GLY A 70 -1.70 12.01 3.65
CA GLY A 70 -2.34 12.31 4.93
C GLY A 70 -3.38 11.24 5.28
N PRO A 71 -4.12 11.39 6.39
CA PRO A 71 -5.20 10.49 6.76
C PRO A 71 -6.16 10.29 5.58
N ARG A 72 -6.25 9.05 5.07
CA ARG A 72 -7.10 8.68 3.93
C ARG A 72 -6.86 9.52 2.67
N LYS A 73 -5.62 9.92 2.42
CA LYS A 73 -5.23 10.60 1.18
C LYS A 73 -3.96 9.96 0.65
N ILE A 74 -3.99 9.48 -0.59
CA ILE A 74 -2.86 8.78 -1.21
C ILE A 74 -2.52 9.37 -2.58
N LEU A 75 -1.25 9.25 -2.96
CA LEU A 75 -0.75 9.40 -4.32
C LEU A 75 -0.50 8.02 -4.92
N MET A 76 -1.23 7.63 -5.95
CA MET A 76 -1.13 6.32 -6.61
C MET A 76 -0.93 6.44 -8.12
N ALA A 77 -0.52 5.35 -8.76
CA ALA A 77 -0.36 5.29 -10.21
C ALA A 77 -1.71 5.41 -10.90
N ALA A 78 -1.80 6.23 -11.95
CA ALA A 78 -2.98 6.32 -12.81
C ALA A 78 -3.19 5.02 -13.60
N GLY A 79 -4.42 4.77 -14.08
CA GLY A 79 -4.74 3.58 -14.88
C GLY A 79 -5.07 2.32 -14.06
N ASN A 80 -5.46 2.47 -12.80
CA ASN A 80 -5.85 1.37 -11.90
C ASN A 80 -7.31 1.50 -11.45
N PRO A 81 -8.29 1.42 -12.37
CA PRO A 81 -9.68 1.76 -12.07
C PRO A 81 -10.32 0.91 -10.97
N LYS A 82 -10.02 -0.39 -10.88
CA LYS A 82 -10.64 -1.26 -9.86
C LYS A 82 -10.09 -0.97 -8.48
N THR A 83 -8.77 -0.82 -8.38
CA THR A 83 -8.08 -0.52 -7.13
C THR A 83 -8.40 0.89 -6.66
N GLN A 84 -8.45 1.86 -7.58
CA GLN A 84 -8.86 3.23 -7.25
C GLN A 84 -10.30 3.26 -6.71
N GLN A 85 -11.26 2.63 -7.40
CA GLN A 85 -12.65 2.57 -6.93
C GLN A 85 -12.76 1.90 -5.56
N PHE A 86 -12.00 0.85 -5.32
CA PHE A 86 -11.95 0.17 -4.03
C PHE A 86 -11.42 1.10 -2.92
N TYR A 87 -10.32 1.83 -3.16
CA TYR A 87 -9.79 2.80 -2.21
C TYR A 87 -10.77 3.94 -1.93
N GLU A 88 -11.41 4.48 -2.97
CA GLU A 88 -12.44 5.51 -2.81
C GLU A 88 -13.65 5.00 -2.02
N GLY A 89 -14.04 3.73 -2.20
CA GLY A 89 -15.05 3.06 -1.38
C GLY A 89 -14.65 2.83 0.08
N LEU A 90 -13.37 3.01 0.42
CA LEU A 90 -12.85 3.05 1.79
C LEU A 90 -12.63 4.49 2.28
N ASP A 91 -13.27 5.48 1.65
CA ASP A 91 -13.13 6.91 1.95
C ASP A 91 -11.71 7.45 1.76
N ILE A 92 -10.91 6.81 0.88
CA ILE A 92 -9.56 7.28 0.55
C ILE A 92 -9.64 8.22 -0.65
N GLU A 93 -9.14 9.45 -0.50
CA GLU A 93 -8.88 10.37 -1.61
C GLU A 93 -7.68 9.87 -2.42
N CYS A 94 -7.92 9.52 -3.70
CA CYS A 94 -6.90 9.05 -4.63
C CYS A 94 -6.42 10.19 -5.54
N VAL A 95 -5.22 10.71 -5.28
CA VAL A 95 -4.50 11.55 -6.25
C VAL A 95 -3.74 10.63 -7.19
N THR A 96 -3.89 10.82 -8.50
CA THR A 96 -3.27 9.93 -9.50
C THR A 96 -2.25 10.65 -10.36
N VAL A 97 -1.19 9.93 -10.75
CA VAL A 97 -0.17 10.42 -11.68
C VAL A 97 0.29 9.28 -12.59
N ASN A 98 0.56 9.58 -13.86
CA ASN A 98 1.11 8.58 -14.79
C ASN A 98 2.58 8.28 -14.42
N VAL A 99 2.88 6.99 -14.25
CA VAL A 99 4.23 6.48 -13.93
C VAL A 99 4.66 5.33 -14.84
N GLU A 100 4.02 5.13 -15.99
CA GLU A 100 4.26 3.98 -16.88
C GLU A 100 5.74 3.83 -17.27
N GLU A 101 6.43 4.93 -17.61
CA GLU A 101 7.86 4.88 -17.94
C GLU A 101 8.76 4.58 -16.74
N LEU A 102 8.36 5.01 -15.54
CA LEU A 102 9.08 4.70 -14.29
C LEU A 102 8.91 3.22 -13.92
N TYR A 103 7.72 2.67 -14.21
CA TYR A 103 7.41 1.28 -13.91
C TYR A 103 8.30 0.30 -14.68
N LYS A 104 8.72 0.65 -15.89
CA LYS A 104 9.68 -0.15 -16.68
C LYS A 104 11.03 -0.33 -15.97
N ALA A 105 11.38 0.56 -15.03
CA ALA A 105 12.56 0.45 -14.17
C ALA A 105 12.27 -0.26 -12.83
N ALA A 106 11.16 -1.02 -12.73
CA ALA A 106 10.70 -1.72 -11.53
C ALA A 106 10.43 -0.82 -10.30
N GLY A 107 10.14 0.47 -10.54
CA GLY A 107 9.84 1.44 -9.50
C GLY A 107 8.49 2.13 -9.71
N SER A 108 7.85 2.53 -8.61
CA SER A 108 6.69 3.43 -8.63
C SER A 108 6.76 4.37 -7.43
N ILE A 109 5.70 5.14 -7.20
CA ILE A 109 5.64 6.31 -6.31
C ILE A 109 6.16 5.98 -4.91
N GLY A 110 5.75 4.84 -4.35
CA GLY A 110 6.21 4.36 -3.04
C GLY A 110 7.70 4.06 -2.99
N CYS A 111 8.26 3.44 -4.02
CA CYS A 111 9.69 3.13 -4.11
C CYS A 111 10.56 4.36 -4.38
N LEU A 112 10.02 5.37 -5.06
CA LEU A 112 10.74 6.59 -5.47
C LEU A 112 10.74 7.69 -4.40
N SER A 113 10.04 7.47 -3.29
CA SER A 113 9.79 8.51 -2.28
C SER A 113 10.46 8.16 -0.94
N GLY A 114 11.37 9.02 -0.49
CA GLY A 114 11.88 9.02 0.88
C GLY A 114 11.19 10.09 1.73
N ILE A 115 10.39 9.69 2.71
CA ILE A 115 9.67 10.65 3.56
C ILE A 115 10.65 11.25 4.59
N VAL A 116 10.95 12.54 4.46
CA VAL A 116 11.86 13.26 5.38
C VAL A 116 11.14 13.72 6.64
N ALA A 117 9.89 14.21 6.50
CA ALA A 117 9.08 14.68 7.61
C ALA A 117 7.58 14.52 7.32
N ARG A 118 6.79 14.45 8.39
CA ARG A 118 5.32 14.57 8.37
C ARG A 118 4.92 15.48 9.53
N GLU A 119 3.88 16.28 9.32
CA GLU A 119 3.24 16.98 10.44
C GLU A 119 2.59 15.95 11.37
N ARG A 120 2.60 16.26 12.68
CA ARG A 120 2.01 15.39 13.68
C ARG A 120 0.51 15.64 13.70
N VAL A 121 -0.25 14.61 13.34
CA VAL A 121 -1.72 14.60 13.36
C VAL A 121 -2.19 13.90 14.64
#